data_AF-A0A964V9U7-F1
#
_entry.id   AF-A0A964V9U7-F1
#
_cell.length_a   1.000
_cell.length_b   1.000
_cell.length_c   1.000
_cell.angle_alpha   90.00
_cell.angle_beta   90.00
_cell.angle_gamma   90.00
#
_symmetry.space_group_name_H-M   'P 1'
#
loop_
_entity.id
_entity.type
_entity.pdbx_description
1 polymer ?
#
loop_
_entity_poly.entity_id
_entity_poly.type
_entity_poly.pdbx_seq_one_letter_code
_entity_poly.pdbx_strand_id
1 'polypeptide(L)'
;MIHIDEPRLESDLAYRFDYLTRFLGFSEQDIQAIHGAANLLAPCVPKLVDAVYSKLHSFDSTWRHFFPRQHGFQGAIPDRFDGLDENHPQIHFRKEHLKRYLVSLVTKPYDIKMVEYLDMVGKIHTDKAGSKEIQVPLVQMNALLGFVADALTATILGLGLPRGKESDTLRAFQKLLRLQNDFINRHYQKCLVEVSVGSN
;
A
#
# COMPACT_ATOMS: atom_id res chain seq x y z
N MET A 1 -24.25 2.29 -21.92
CA MET A 1 -22.82 2.09 -21.57
C MET A 1 -22.27 3.40 -21.06
N ILE A 2 -21.39 3.38 -20.06
CA ILE A 2 -20.78 4.60 -19.55
C ILE A 2 -19.49 4.86 -20.34
N HIS A 3 -19.35 6.05 -20.91
CA HIS A 3 -18.14 6.46 -21.61
C HIS A 3 -17.05 6.84 -20.61
N ILE A 4 -15.81 6.40 -20.87
CA ILE A 4 -14.62 6.68 -20.07
C ILE A 4 -13.59 7.36 -20.96
N ASP A 5 -13.01 8.46 -20.46
CA ASP A 5 -11.88 9.15 -21.06
C ASP A 5 -10.60 8.47 -20.57
N GLU A 6 -10.12 7.48 -21.33
CA GLU A 6 -8.99 6.64 -20.95
C GLU A 6 -7.71 7.44 -20.66
N PRO A 7 -7.31 8.46 -21.45
CA PRO A 7 -6.19 9.33 -21.11
C PRO A 7 -6.25 9.93 -19.69
N ARG A 8 -7.45 10.32 -19.23
CA ARG A 8 -7.62 10.88 -17.87
C ARG A 8 -7.38 9.86 -16.77
N LEU A 9 -7.52 8.56 -17.01
CA LEU A 9 -7.16 7.52 -16.04
C LEU A 9 -5.66 7.54 -15.70
N GLU A 10 -4.83 8.09 -16.59
CA GLU A 10 -3.39 8.20 -16.40
C GLU A 10 -2.94 9.57 -15.87
N SER A 11 -3.67 10.65 -16.16
CA SER A 11 -3.26 12.00 -15.76
C SER A 11 -4.03 12.59 -14.57
N ASP A 12 -5.21 12.08 -14.24
CA ASP A 12 -6.12 12.65 -13.23
C ASP A 12 -6.44 11.62 -12.14
N LEU A 13 -5.88 11.84 -10.94
CA LEU A 13 -6.07 10.95 -9.78
C LEU A 13 -7.53 10.83 -9.36
N ALA A 14 -8.27 11.95 -9.37
CA ALA A 14 -9.66 11.96 -8.96
C ALA A 14 -10.51 11.18 -9.98
N TYR A 15 -10.23 11.34 -11.27
CA TYR A 15 -10.91 10.61 -12.34
C TYR A 15 -10.62 9.10 -12.28
N ARG A 16 -9.36 8.72 -12.08
CA ARG A 16 -8.97 7.32 -11.89
C ARG A 16 -9.66 6.70 -10.68
N PHE A 17 -9.70 7.42 -9.56
CA PHE A 17 -10.37 6.95 -8.35
C PHE A 17 -11.88 6.79 -8.56
N ASP A 18 -12.57 7.76 -9.18
CA ASP A 18 -14.00 7.65 -9.53
C ASP A 18 -14.26 6.41 -10.41
N TYR A 19 -13.46 6.21 -11.45
CA TYR A 19 -13.57 5.05 -12.32
C TYR A 19 -13.43 3.73 -11.53
N LEU A 20 -12.35 3.59 -10.75
CA LEU A 20 -12.07 2.35 -10.02
C LEU A 20 -13.13 2.05 -8.96
N THR A 21 -13.54 3.07 -8.19
CA THR A 21 -14.56 2.92 -7.15
C THR A 21 -15.90 2.50 -7.74
N ARG A 22 -16.32 3.11 -8.85
CA ARG A 22 -17.54 2.70 -9.55
C ARG A 22 -17.44 1.30 -10.16
N PHE A 23 -16.30 0.94 -10.75
CA PHE A 23 -16.10 -0.37 -11.37
C PHE A 23 -16.07 -1.50 -10.33
N LEU A 24 -15.37 -1.29 -9.21
CA LEU A 24 -15.25 -2.26 -8.11
C LEU A 24 -16.47 -2.25 -7.18
N GLY A 25 -17.37 -1.27 -7.33
CA GLY A 25 -18.46 -1.03 -6.40
C GLY A 25 -17.98 -0.69 -5.00
N PHE A 26 -16.88 0.06 -4.86
CA PHE A 26 -16.43 0.63 -3.60
C PHE A 26 -17.26 1.86 -3.28
N SER A 27 -18.09 1.78 -2.24
CA SER A 27 -19.08 2.80 -1.91
C SER A 27 -18.94 3.31 -0.48
N GLU A 28 -19.79 4.26 -0.10
CA GLU A 28 -19.88 4.78 1.27
C GLU A 28 -20.12 3.67 2.30
N GLN A 29 -20.86 2.60 1.94
CA GLN A 29 -21.06 1.45 2.82
C GLN A 29 -19.75 0.70 3.10
N ASP A 30 -18.85 0.60 2.11
CA ASP A 30 -17.54 -0.02 2.32
C ASP A 30 -16.68 0.85 3.24
N ILE A 31 -16.70 2.18 3.06
CA ILE A 31 -16.00 3.13 3.93
C ILE A 31 -16.51 3.01 5.37
N GLN A 32 -17.83 2.97 5.56
CA GLN A 32 -18.45 2.77 6.87
C GLN A 32 -18.09 1.43 7.50
N ALA A 33 -18.00 0.35 6.72
CA ALA A 33 -17.56 -0.95 7.22
C ALA A 33 -16.09 -0.91 7.68
N ILE A 34 -15.22 -0.28 6.89
CA ILE A 34 -13.79 -0.07 7.23
C ILE A 34 -13.64 0.76 8.50
N HIS A 35 -14.30 1.92 8.57
CA HIS A 35 -14.25 2.80 9.75
C HIS A 35 -14.89 2.14 10.98
N GLY A 36 -15.97 1.38 10.79
CA GLY A 36 -16.64 0.63 11.84
C GLY A 36 -15.76 -0.47 12.45
N ALA A 37 -14.80 -1.00 11.70
CA ALA A 37 -13.82 -1.99 12.19
C ALA A 37 -12.59 -1.34 12.84
N ALA A 38 -12.40 -0.02 12.74
CA ALA A 38 -11.15 0.65 13.14
C ALA A 38 -10.75 0.40 14.60
N ASN A 39 -11.69 0.51 15.55
CA ASN A 39 -11.43 0.30 16.97
C ASN A 39 -11.05 -1.15 17.29
N LEU A 40 -11.54 -2.11 16.51
CA LEU A 40 -11.23 -3.53 16.67
C LEU A 40 -9.90 -3.90 16.02
N LEU A 41 -9.54 -3.23 14.92
CA LEU A 41 -8.29 -3.45 14.22
C LEU A 41 -7.10 -2.73 14.88
N ALA A 42 -7.32 -1.60 15.56
CA ALA A 42 -6.25 -0.80 16.16
C ALA A 42 -5.33 -1.60 17.11
N PRO A 43 -5.85 -2.46 18.02
CA PRO A 43 -5.01 -3.32 18.86
C PRO A 43 -4.19 -4.35 18.08
N CYS A 44 -4.63 -4.73 16.87
CA CYS A 44 -3.96 -5.71 16.02
C CYS A 44 -2.83 -5.09 15.17
N VAL A 45 -2.84 -3.77 14.96
CA VAL A 45 -1.87 -3.07 14.08
C VAL A 45 -0.41 -3.36 14.44
N PRO A 46 0.05 -3.29 15.71
CA PRO A 46 1.44 -3.59 16.04
C PRO A 46 1.86 -5.00 15.59
N LYS A 47 1.04 -6.01 15.90
CA LYS A 47 1.30 -7.40 15.53
C LYS A 47 1.30 -7.61 14.02
N LEU A 48 0.38 -6.97 13.30
CA LEU A 48 0.33 -7.03 11.84
C LEU A 48 1.58 -6.42 11.20
N VAL A 49 2.03 -5.26 11.71
CA VAL A 49 3.24 -4.59 11.24
C VAL A 49 4.47 -5.46 11.52
N ASP A 50 4.60 -6.03 12.71
CA ASP A 50 5.72 -6.94 13.00
C ASP A 50 5.72 -8.16 12.08
N ALA A 51 4.56 -8.80 11.87
CA ALA A 51 4.44 -9.93 10.95
C ALA A 51 4.86 -9.59 9.51
N VAL A 52 4.54 -8.37 9.02
CA VAL A 52 5.00 -7.87 7.72
C VAL A 52 6.52 -7.78 7.67
N TYR A 53 7.15 -7.19 8.68
CA TYR A 53 8.61 -7.03 8.68
C TYR A 53 9.35 -8.35 8.86
N SER A 54 8.88 -9.24 9.73
CA SER A 54 9.47 -10.57 9.86
C SER A 54 9.33 -11.36 8.55
N LYS A 55 8.20 -11.21 7.84
CA LYS A 55 8.04 -11.82 6.50
C LYS A 55 9.04 -11.26 5.50
N LEU A 56 9.21 -9.94 5.45
CA LEU A 56 10.18 -9.28 4.56
C LEU A 56 11.64 -9.63 4.92
N HIS A 57 11.93 -9.84 6.21
CA HIS A 57 13.24 -10.24 6.68
C HIS A 57 13.58 -11.69 6.31
N SER A 58 12.57 -12.56 6.19
CA SER A 58 12.76 -13.97 5.79
C SER A 58 13.23 -14.18 4.34
N PHE A 59 13.28 -13.13 3.52
CA PHE A 59 13.81 -13.17 2.16
C PHE A 59 14.83 -12.05 1.95
N ASP A 60 16.06 -12.41 1.57
CA ASP A 60 17.13 -11.46 1.23
C ASP A 60 16.70 -10.46 0.14
N SER A 61 15.96 -10.96 -0.85
CA SER A 61 15.49 -10.22 -2.00
C SER A 61 14.62 -9.03 -1.62
N THR A 62 13.86 -9.12 -0.51
CA THR A 62 13.07 -8.03 0.06
C THR A 62 13.83 -7.24 1.13
N TRP A 63 14.61 -7.91 1.98
CA TRP A 63 15.27 -7.26 3.11
C TRP A 63 16.38 -6.29 2.69
N ARG A 64 17.08 -6.57 1.58
CA ARG A 64 18.11 -5.67 1.02
C ARG A 64 17.64 -4.24 0.75
N HIS A 65 16.34 -4.03 0.50
CA HIS A 65 15.76 -2.70 0.26
C HIS A 65 15.66 -1.82 1.51
N PHE A 66 15.92 -2.40 2.68
CA PHE A 66 15.94 -1.70 3.96
C PHE A 66 17.34 -1.22 4.35
N PHE A 67 18.39 -1.68 3.65
CA PHE A 67 19.77 -1.28 3.90
C PHE A 67 20.07 0.19 3.58
N PRO A 68 19.63 0.74 2.42
CA PRO A 68 19.78 2.16 2.15
C PRO A 68 19.10 3.02 3.20
N ARG A 69 19.74 4.14 3.54
CA ARG A 69 19.19 5.11 4.49
C ARG A 69 17.83 5.61 3.99
N GLN A 70 16.81 5.44 4.81
CA GLN A 70 15.50 6.01 4.54
C GLN A 70 15.57 7.54 4.63
N HIS A 71 14.86 8.19 3.71
CA HIS A 71 14.59 9.63 3.80
C HIS A 71 14.03 10.00 5.19
N GLY A 72 14.62 11.01 5.83
CA GLY A 72 14.19 11.52 7.14
C GLY A 72 14.79 10.79 8.35
N PHE A 73 15.42 9.62 8.16
CA PHE A 73 16.09 8.91 9.25
C PHE A 73 17.52 9.44 9.48
N GLN A 74 17.77 9.97 10.68
CA GLN A 74 19.04 10.60 11.07
C GLN A 74 19.98 9.70 11.90
N GLY A 75 19.58 8.46 12.22
CA GLY A 75 20.39 7.56 13.06
C GLY A 75 21.56 6.91 12.32
N ALA A 76 22.34 6.09 13.03
CA ALA A 76 23.40 5.29 12.41
C ALA A 76 22.81 4.24 11.45
N ILE A 77 23.58 3.88 10.42
CA ILE A 77 23.27 2.80 9.48
C ILE A 77 24.39 1.76 9.64
N PRO A 78 24.09 0.45 9.63
CA PRO A 78 25.12 -0.57 9.72
C PRO A 78 26.05 -0.51 8.51
N ASP A 79 27.35 -0.75 8.72
CA ASP A 79 28.34 -0.78 7.63
C ASP A 79 28.15 -1.98 6.69
N ARG A 80 27.39 -2.99 7.14
CA ARG A 80 27.25 -4.30 6.53
C ARG A 80 25.79 -4.75 6.56
N PHE A 81 25.37 -5.48 5.54
CA PHE A 81 23.96 -5.92 5.42
C PHE A 81 23.51 -6.83 6.57
N ASP A 82 24.40 -7.69 7.07
CA ASP A 82 24.17 -8.58 8.21
C ASP A 82 23.98 -7.83 9.55
N GLY A 83 24.36 -6.55 9.61
CA GLY A 83 24.13 -5.69 10.77
C GLY A 83 22.74 -5.05 10.83
N LEU A 84 21.87 -5.27 9.83
CA LEU A 84 20.50 -4.75 9.82
C LEU A 84 19.51 -5.84 10.23
N ASP A 85 19.06 -5.81 11.49
CA ASP A 85 18.01 -6.67 12.01
C ASP A 85 16.67 -5.92 12.23
N GLU A 86 15.64 -6.66 12.65
CA GLU A 86 14.29 -6.11 12.88
C GLU A 86 14.19 -5.12 14.05
N ASN A 87 15.18 -5.08 14.94
CA ASN A 87 15.27 -4.17 16.09
C ASN A 87 16.10 -2.92 15.77
N HIS A 88 16.67 -2.83 14.58
CA HIS A 88 17.47 -1.68 14.19
C HIS A 88 16.60 -0.39 14.20
N PRO A 89 17.11 0.77 14.69
CA PRO A 89 16.31 2.00 14.80
C PRO A 89 15.67 2.48 13.49
N GLN A 90 16.35 2.25 12.34
CA GLN A 90 15.77 2.51 11.02
C GLN A 90 14.53 1.64 10.75
N ILE A 91 14.55 0.37 11.13
CA ILE A 91 13.41 -0.53 10.93
C ILE A 91 12.24 -0.10 11.81
N HIS A 92 12.50 0.28 13.07
CA HIS A 92 11.47 0.88 13.92
C HIS A 92 10.88 2.15 13.30
N PHE A 93 11.73 3.03 12.76
CA PHE A 93 11.26 4.24 12.08
C PHE A 93 10.36 3.91 10.87
N ARG A 94 10.72 2.91 10.05
CA ARG A 94 9.86 2.45 8.94
C ARG A 94 8.55 1.81 9.41
N LYS A 95 8.60 1.01 10.48
CA LYS A 95 7.41 0.40 11.10
C LYS A 95 6.41 1.48 11.55
N GLU A 96 6.88 2.59 12.13
CA GLU A 96 6.00 3.71 12.51
C GLU A 96 5.32 4.38 11.31
N HIS A 97 6.00 4.51 10.17
CA HIS A 97 5.36 5.01 8.94
C HIS A 97 4.23 4.07 8.47
N LEU A 98 4.48 2.75 8.47
CA LEU A 98 3.46 1.77 8.11
C LEU A 98 2.26 1.79 9.08
N LYS A 99 2.51 1.91 10.40
CA LYS A 99 1.44 2.05 11.40
C LYS A 99 0.56 3.26 11.12
N ARG A 100 1.16 4.44 10.89
CA ARG A 100 0.43 5.68 10.58
C ARG A 100 -0.39 5.55 9.29
N TYR A 101 0.15 4.86 8.29
CA TYR A 101 -0.56 4.60 7.05
C TYR A 101 -1.80 3.71 7.29
N LEU A 102 -1.65 2.58 7.99
CA LEU A 102 -2.77 1.69 8.33
C LEU A 102 -3.85 2.40 9.15
N VAL A 103 -3.46 3.21 10.13
CA VAL A 103 -4.41 4.05 10.90
C VAL A 103 -5.14 5.02 9.99
N SER A 104 -4.44 5.64 9.04
CA SER A 104 -5.06 6.58 8.11
C SER A 104 -6.14 5.90 7.26
N LEU A 105 -5.87 4.71 6.72
CA LEU A 105 -6.83 3.94 5.92
C LEU A 105 -8.15 3.65 6.64
N VAL A 106 -8.11 3.46 7.96
CA VAL A 106 -9.28 3.09 8.76
C VAL A 106 -9.92 4.25 9.52
N THR A 107 -9.35 5.46 9.49
CA THR A 107 -9.87 6.60 10.27
C THR A 107 -10.08 7.89 9.47
N LYS A 108 -9.44 8.04 8.30
CA LYS A 108 -9.54 9.25 7.49
C LYS A 108 -10.62 9.12 6.42
N PRO A 109 -11.23 10.24 5.98
CA PRO A 109 -12.15 10.25 4.85
C PRO A 109 -11.42 9.84 3.57
N TYR A 110 -12.15 9.24 2.63
CA TYR A 110 -11.65 8.86 1.31
C TYR A 110 -11.84 10.02 0.32
N ASP A 111 -11.26 11.16 0.66
CA ASP A 111 -11.22 12.36 -0.18
C ASP A 111 -9.96 12.36 -1.07
N ILE A 112 -9.76 13.46 -1.81
CA ILE A 112 -8.59 13.61 -2.68
C ILE A 112 -7.25 13.43 -1.94
N LYS A 113 -7.16 13.79 -0.65
CA LYS A 113 -5.92 13.63 0.13
C LYS A 113 -5.63 12.16 0.40
N MET A 114 -6.67 11.35 0.65
CA MET A 114 -6.50 9.89 0.74
C MET A 114 -6.00 9.33 -0.60
N VAL A 115 -6.59 9.75 -1.72
CA VAL A 115 -6.19 9.29 -3.05
C VAL A 115 -4.72 9.65 -3.35
N GLU A 116 -4.31 10.89 -3.04
CA GLU A 116 -2.91 11.33 -3.13
C GLU A 116 -1.99 10.49 -2.24
N TYR A 117 -2.45 10.10 -1.05
CA TYR A 117 -1.66 9.25 -0.16
C TYR A 117 -1.50 7.82 -0.72
N LEU A 118 -2.56 7.22 -1.27
CA LEU A 118 -2.50 5.91 -1.95
C LEU A 118 -1.49 5.95 -3.11
N ASP A 119 -1.54 6.98 -3.94
CA ASP A 119 -0.62 7.20 -5.07
C ASP A 119 0.82 7.41 -4.58
N MET A 120 1.02 8.22 -3.52
CA MET A 120 2.34 8.44 -2.93
C MET A 120 2.96 7.15 -2.41
N VAL A 121 2.19 6.25 -1.80
CA VAL A 121 2.68 4.94 -1.35
C VAL A 121 3.25 4.14 -2.53
N GLY A 122 2.65 4.19 -3.71
CA GLY A 122 3.23 3.58 -4.89
C GLY A 122 4.53 4.25 -5.33
N LYS A 123 4.55 5.58 -5.40
CA LYS A 123 5.72 6.36 -5.83
C LYS A 123 6.98 6.09 -4.99
N ILE A 124 6.85 6.05 -3.67
CA ILE A 124 8.01 5.93 -2.75
C ILE A 124 8.74 4.58 -2.82
N HIS A 125 8.14 3.57 -3.47
CA HIS A 125 8.76 2.25 -3.70
C HIS A 125 9.43 2.14 -5.08
N THR A 126 9.42 3.24 -5.85
CA THR A 126 10.01 3.36 -7.18
C THR A 126 11.02 4.52 -7.21
N ASP A 127 11.61 4.80 -8.37
CA ASP A 127 12.48 5.97 -8.58
C ASP A 127 11.73 7.31 -8.65
N LYS A 128 10.40 7.30 -8.59
CA LYS A 128 9.53 8.48 -8.76
C LYS A 128 9.37 9.33 -7.50
N ALA A 129 9.64 8.81 -6.31
CA ALA A 129 9.64 9.58 -5.05
C ALA A 129 10.45 8.87 -3.95
N GLY A 130 10.69 9.55 -2.82
CA GLY A 130 11.40 8.96 -1.69
C GLY A 130 12.91 8.91 -1.88
N SER A 131 13.54 7.79 -1.51
CA SER A 131 14.98 7.57 -1.73
C SER A 131 15.21 6.95 -3.10
N LYS A 132 16.06 7.57 -3.92
CA LYS A 132 16.42 7.05 -5.25
C LYS A 132 17.10 5.68 -5.21
N GLU A 133 17.66 5.32 -4.06
CA GLU A 133 18.32 4.03 -3.81
C GLU A 133 17.33 2.91 -3.48
N ILE A 134 16.06 3.25 -3.20
CA ILE A 134 15.01 2.29 -2.84
C ILE A 134 14.09 2.11 -4.05
N GLN A 135 14.43 1.12 -4.87
CA GLN A 135 13.58 0.67 -5.99
C GLN A 135 13.20 -0.78 -5.75
N VAL A 136 11.96 -1.02 -5.35
CA VAL A 136 11.45 -2.36 -5.02
C VAL A 136 10.89 -2.99 -6.29
N PRO A 137 11.37 -4.15 -6.77
CA PRO A 137 10.80 -4.80 -7.94
C PRO A 137 9.30 -5.10 -7.79
N LEU A 138 8.52 -4.93 -8.86
CA LEU A 138 7.07 -5.12 -8.83
C LEU A 138 6.66 -6.50 -8.29
N VAL A 139 7.39 -7.56 -8.65
CA VAL A 139 7.13 -8.92 -8.17
C VAL A 139 7.19 -9.01 -6.63
N GLN A 140 8.10 -8.27 -5.99
CA GLN A 140 8.25 -8.24 -4.55
C GLN A 140 7.15 -7.40 -3.89
N MET A 141 6.81 -6.26 -4.50
CA MET A 141 5.71 -5.41 -4.04
C MET A 141 4.37 -6.17 -4.07
N ASN A 142 4.08 -6.88 -5.17
CA ASN A 142 2.88 -7.70 -5.30
C ASN A 142 2.87 -8.89 -4.33
N ALA A 143 4.02 -9.53 -4.09
CA ALA A 143 4.13 -10.60 -3.09
C ALA A 143 3.82 -10.08 -1.68
N LEU A 144 4.35 -8.92 -1.30
CA LEU A 144 4.05 -8.27 -0.03
C LEU A 144 2.56 -7.92 0.08
N LEU A 145 1.96 -7.34 -0.94
CA LEU A 145 0.52 -7.01 -0.93
C LEU A 145 -0.35 -8.27 -0.80
N GLY A 146 0.05 -9.38 -1.41
CA GLY A 146 -0.59 -10.69 -1.23
C GLY A 146 -0.53 -11.16 0.23
N PHE A 147 0.64 -11.07 0.85
CA PHE A 147 0.80 -11.40 2.28
C PHE A 147 -0.04 -10.49 3.19
N VAL A 148 -0.05 -9.19 2.95
CA VAL A 148 -0.86 -8.22 3.72
C VAL A 148 -2.35 -8.51 3.57
N ALA A 149 -2.82 -8.85 2.36
CA ALA A 149 -4.21 -9.18 2.11
C ALA A 149 -4.66 -10.42 2.89
N ASP A 150 -3.83 -11.47 2.91
CA ASP A 150 -4.10 -12.70 3.67
C ASP A 150 -4.09 -12.44 5.18
N ALA A 151 -3.06 -11.75 5.69
CA ALA A 151 -2.94 -11.43 7.11
C ALA A 151 -4.12 -10.58 7.62
N LEU A 152 -4.57 -9.62 6.81
CA LEU A 152 -5.73 -8.79 7.15
C LEU A 152 -7.03 -9.59 7.11
N THR A 153 -7.19 -10.48 6.13
CA THR A 153 -8.33 -11.41 6.05
C THR A 153 -8.41 -12.28 7.30
N ALA A 154 -7.28 -12.90 7.69
CA ALA A 154 -7.20 -13.71 8.90
C ALA A 154 -7.50 -12.90 10.17
N THR A 155 -7.02 -11.65 10.22
CA THR A 155 -7.29 -10.74 11.34
C THR A 155 -8.79 -10.44 11.46
N ILE A 156 -9.46 -10.11 10.35
CA ILE A 156 -10.90 -9.78 10.34
C ILE A 156 -11.75 -10.99 10.75
N LEU A 157 -11.44 -12.19 10.22
CA LEU A 157 -12.11 -13.44 10.61
C LEU A 157 -11.92 -13.76 12.11
N GLY A 158 -10.82 -13.30 12.71
CA GLY A 158 -10.53 -13.45 14.13
C GLY A 158 -11.24 -12.45 15.05
N LEU A 159 -11.93 -11.43 14.52
CA LEU A 159 -12.57 -10.38 15.33
C LEU A 159 -13.89 -10.82 15.98
N GLY A 160 -14.47 -11.95 15.55
CA GLY A 160 -15.76 -12.42 16.08
C GLY A 160 -16.94 -11.51 15.74
N LEU A 161 -16.92 -10.87 14.57
CA LEU A 161 -17.99 -10.01 14.09
C LEU A 161 -19.25 -10.84 13.75
N PRO A 162 -20.47 -10.27 13.88
CA PRO A 162 -21.67 -10.89 13.31
C PRO A 162 -21.48 -11.17 11.83
N ARG A 163 -21.94 -12.34 11.36
CA ARG A 163 -21.61 -12.86 10.01
C ARG A 163 -21.83 -11.86 8.86
N GLY A 164 -22.91 -11.07 8.91
CA GLY A 164 -23.16 -10.02 7.93
C GLY A 164 -22.07 -8.94 7.95
N LYS A 165 -21.78 -8.38 9.13
CA LYS A 165 -20.72 -7.37 9.31
C LYS A 165 -19.34 -7.90 8.97
N GLU A 166 -19.03 -9.15 9.32
CA GLU A 166 -17.78 -9.80 8.93
C GLU A 166 -17.64 -9.85 7.40
N SER A 167 -18.68 -10.32 6.71
CA SER A 167 -18.72 -10.38 5.25
C SER A 167 -18.56 -9.00 4.61
N ASP A 168 -19.29 -8.00 5.11
CA ASP A 168 -19.22 -6.63 4.60
C ASP A 168 -17.83 -6.02 4.82
N THR A 169 -17.23 -6.25 5.99
CA THR A 169 -15.88 -5.79 6.34
C THR A 169 -14.84 -6.44 5.43
N LEU A 170 -14.90 -7.77 5.23
CA LEU A 170 -14.00 -8.48 4.33
C LEU A 170 -14.09 -7.96 2.90
N ARG A 171 -15.30 -7.76 2.37
CA ARG A 171 -15.51 -7.24 1.01
C ARG A 171 -14.99 -5.81 0.87
N ALA A 172 -15.24 -4.95 1.86
CA ALA A 172 -14.76 -3.57 1.86
C ALA A 172 -13.22 -3.51 1.83
N PHE A 173 -12.55 -4.30 2.69
CA PHE A 173 -11.09 -4.37 2.70
C PHE A 173 -10.50 -5.01 1.44
N GLN A 174 -11.14 -6.03 0.87
CA GLN A 174 -10.70 -6.58 -0.42
C GLN A 174 -10.72 -5.51 -1.52
N LYS A 175 -11.79 -4.72 -1.63
CA LYS A 175 -11.87 -3.62 -2.60
C LYS A 175 -10.83 -2.54 -2.32
N LEU A 176 -10.64 -2.15 -1.05
CA LEU A 176 -9.60 -1.20 -0.65
C LEU A 176 -8.20 -1.65 -1.07
N LEU A 177 -7.86 -2.91 -0.83
CA LEU A 177 -6.57 -3.48 -1.23
C LEU A 177 -6.41 -3.53 -2.76
N ARG A 178 -7.50 -3.70 -3.53
CA ARG A 178 -7.45 -3.58 -4.99
C ARG A 178 -7.23 -2.15 -5.46
N LEU A 179 -7.87 -1.16 -4.83
CA LEU A 179 -7.62 0.25 -5.10
C LEU A 179 -6.16 0.61 -4.83
N GLN A 180 -5.65 0.24 -3.65
CA GLN A 180 -4.25 0.46 -3.28
C GLN A 180 -3.30 -0.21 -4.28
N ASN A 181 -3.57 -1.46 -4.65
CA ASN A 181 -2.74 -2.20 -5.60
C ASN A 181 -2.71 -1.54 -6.98
N ASP A 182 -3.82 -0.96 -7.47
CA ASP A 182 -3.84 -0.20 -8.72
C ASP A 182 -2.94 1.05 -8.65
N PHE A 183 -3.10 1.87 -7.59
CA PHE A 183 -2.28 3.06 -7.38
C PHE A 183 -0.79 2.73 -7.18
N ILE A 184 -0.46 1.55 -6.67
CA ILE A 184 0.92 1.09 -6.62
C ILE A 184 1.40 0.70 -8.03
N ASN A 185 0.65 -0.16 -8.74
CA ASN A 185 1.05 -0.72 -10.03
C ASN A 185 1.25 0.34 -11.13
N ARG A 186 0.46 1.42 -11.14
CA ARG A 186 0.63 2.48 -12.13
C ARG A 186 2.01 3.14 -12.10
N HIS A 187 2.72 3.09 -10.97
CA HIS A 187 4.09 3.61 -10.90
C HIS A 187 5.14 2.65 -11.45
N TYR A 188 4.81 1.37 -11.65
CA TYR A 188 5.68 0.37 -12.28
C TYR A 188 5.50 0.27 -13.79
N GLN A 189 4.42 0.83 -14.33
CA GLN A 189 4.21 0.90 -15.76
C GLN A 189 5.22 1.86 -16.38
N LYS A 190 5.84 1.44 -17.49
CA LYS A 190 6.67 2.32 -18.31
C LYS A 190 5.78 3.41 -18.86
N CYS A 191 6.25 4.66 -18.80
CA CYS A 191 5.66 5.71 -19.63
C CYS A 191 5.85 5.25 -21.08
N LEU A 192 4.76 4.98 -21.80
CA LEU A 192 4.84 4.73 -23.24
C LEU A 192 5.29 6.05 -23.87
N VAL A 193 6.60 6.20 -24.06
CA VAL A 193 7.11 7.23 -24.96
C VAL A 193 6.77 6.71 -26.36
N GLU A 194 5.88 7.39 -27.06
CA GLU A 194 5.71 7.20 -28.49
C GLU A 194 7.09 7.39 -29.12
N VAL A 195 7.72 6.29 -29.54
CA VAL A 195 8.83 6.37 -30.47
C VAL A 195 8.18 6.82 -31.77
N SER A 196 8.32 8.10 -32.08
CA SER A 196 8.03 8.61 -33.42
C SER A 196 8.85 7.77 -34.39
N VAL A 197 8.18 6.86 -35.09
CA VAL A 197 8.76 6.21 -36.26
C VAL A 197 8.97 7.35 -37.25
N GLY A 198 10.22 7.79 -37.36
CA GLY A 198 10.61 8.83 -38.30
C GLY A 198 10.23 8.38 -39.70
N SER A 199 9.24 9.04 -40.28
CA SER A 199 8.96 8.97 -41.71
C SER A 199 10.06 9.74 -42.43
N ASN A 200 11.06 9.02 -42.94
CA ASN A 200 11.63 9.16 -44.30
C ASN A 200 12.81 8.21 -44.50
#